data_AF-A0A371D825-F1
#
_entry.id   AF-A0A371D825-F1
#
_cell.length_a   1.000
_cell.length_b   1.000
_cell.length_c   1.000
_cell.angle_alpha   90.00
_cell.angle_beta   90.00
_cell.angle_gamma   90.00
#
_symmetry.space_group_name_H-M   'P 1'
#
loop_
_entity.id
_entity.type
_entity.pdbx_description
1 polymer ?
#
loop_
_entity_poly.entity_id
_entity_poly.type
_entity_poly.pdbx_seq_one_letter_code
_entity_poly.pdbx_strand_id
1 'polypeptide(L)'
;MGPPERTILGSKASVRRPKERLEREERPRRKITVLPTGRQFAVVRMDPLAMVSHLDLDSVAIEEASAIKPKKYLVYLDAPQDLPLPQSQWCRFWVQPVATTLRPAVPEEGITSDMVLPIHPNTQYAKGRRLMNCTPQFPFPHCYLWIRSMMSLRVRTKRGVDVYDNDKAMTVSIDSHVAFMSAWNEDSRRMFALRRAALSSLSGQTPSSEGKLRKSPSPEVVQPNAEHSPSFATLSIPPPLRIYRDGSASSDDEDTSQASDDAESPHAPTLPPIPPLMALAIDTDVFGWAADPKVPFVPLVDLWFELEDHLSPDNIPSPVELWREQETIGA
;
A
#
# COMPACT_ATOMS: atom_id res chain seq x y z
N MET A 1 84.94 -48.51 -3.12
CA MET A 1 83.97 -49.10 -4.07
C MET A 1 82.57 -48.73 -3.61
N GLY A 2 81.64 -48.63 -4.56
CA GLY A 2 80.41 -47.84 -4.52
C GLY A 2 79.33 -48.15 -3.46
N PRO A 3 78.24 -47.35 -3.49
CA PRO A 3 77.27 -47.09 -2.40
C PRO A 3 76.07 -48.10 -2.50
N PRO A 4 74.89 -48.03 -1.81
CA PRO A 4 74.07 -46.84 -1.50
C PRO A 4 73.04 -46.89 -0.32
N GLU A 5 72.23 -45.82 -0.23
CA GLU A 5 70.78 -45.77 0.13
C GLU A 5 70.26 -46.29 1.50
N ARG A 6 69.15 -45.85 2.10
CA ARG A 6 68.32 -44.62 2.16
C ARG A 6 67.13 -44.99 3.08
N THR A 7 66.71 -44.07 3.97
CA THR A 7 65.32 -43.97 4.51
C THR A 7 64.92 -45.09 5.52
N ILE A 8 64.10 -44.95 6.57
CA ILE A 8 62.85 -44.22 6.85
C ILE A 8 62.59 -44.18 8.38
N LEU A 9 61.67 -43.28 8.80
CA LEU A 9 60.65 -43.41 9.86
C LEU A 9 60.90 -42.75 11.23
N GLY A 10 60.03 -41.78 11.54
CA GLY A 10 59.88 -41.21 12.88
C GLY A 10 59.08 -39.91 12.97
N SER A 11 58.01 -39.76 12.19
CA SER A 11 57.10 -38.60 12.27
C SER A 11 56.36 -38.59 13.61
N LYS A 12 56.62 -37.61 14.48
CA LYS A 12 55.78 -37.31 15.64
C LYS A 12 54.66 -36.37 15.19
N ALA A 13 53.46 -36.93 15.06
CA ALA A 13 52.24 -36.18 14.85
C ALA A 13 51.97 -35.26 16.05
N SER A 14 52.07 -33.95 15.83
CA SER A 14 51.59 -32.91 16.73
C SER A 14 50.07 -32.79 16.56
N VAL A 15 49.35 -33.31 17.54
CA VAL A 15 47.88 -33.22 17.64
C VAL A 15 47.52 -31.77 17.93
N ARG A 16 47.17 -31.02 16.87
CA ARG A 16 46.54 -29.70 16.98
C ARG A 16 45.11 -29.88 17.48
N ARG A 17 44.79 -29.29 18.64
CA ARG A 17 43.41 -29.15 19.15
C ARG A 17 42.62 -28.20 18.24
N PRO A 18 41.41 -28.58 17.77
CA PRO A 18 40.48 -27.64 17.15
C PRO A 18 39.20 -27.55 17.99
N LYS A 19 39.14 -26.61 18.95
CA LYS A 19 37.91 -26.38 19.75
C LYS A 19 37.67 -24.92 20.20
N GLU A 20 38.15 -23.92 19.44
CA GLU A 20 37.87 -22.50 19.73
C GLU A 20 37.33 -21.72 18.52
N ARG A 21 36.69 -22.42 17.57
CA ARG A 21 36.12 -21.79 16.37
C ARG A 21 34.68 -22.20 16.09
N LEU A 22 33.85 -22.29 17.13
CA LEU A 22 32.41 -22.42 16.99
C LEU A 22 31.78 -21.69 18.18
N GLU A 23 31.42 -20.42 17.96
CA GLU A 23 30.59 -19.52 18.79
C GLU A 23 31.02 -18.06 18.51
N ARG A 24 31.14 -17.72 17.23
CA ARG A 24 30.82 -16.34 16.83
C ARG A 24 29.32 -16.38 16.63
N GLU A 25 28.57 -16.13 17.70
CA GLU A 25 27.16 -15.76 17.61
C GLU A 25 27.03 -14.78 16.45
N GLU A 26 26.48 -15.25 15.33
CA GLU A 26 26.06 -14.37 14.24
C GLU A 26 24.92 -13.53 14.81
N ARG A 27 25.27 -12.43 15.47
CA ARG A 27 24.28 -11.41 15.81
C ARG A 27 23.58 -11.07 14.49
N PRO A 28 22.25 -11.25 14.41
CA PRO A 28 21.54 -10.98 13.17
C PRO A 28 21.84 -9.55 12.74
N ARG A 29 22.21 -9.38 11.46
CA ARG A 29 22.51 -8.07 10.90
C ARG A 29 21.26 -7.22 11.01
N ARG A 30 21.39 -6.03 11.62
CA ARG A 30 20.27 -5.09 11.71
C ARG A 30 19.74 -4.77 10.32
N LYS A 31 18.42 -4.79 10.14
CA LYS A 31 17.76 -4.46 8.86
C LYS A 31 17.60 -2.95 8.74
N ILE A 32 18.71 -2.28 8.48
CA ILE A 32 18.77 -0.83 8.35
C ILE A 32 18.59 -0.43 6.88
N THR A 33 17.68 0.49 6.59
CA THR A 33 17.35 0.93 5.23
C THR A 33 17.09 2.44 5.13
N VAL A 34 17.18 2.98 3.91
CA VAL A 34 16.87 4.40 3.61
C VAL A 34 15.35 4.68 3.52
N LEU A 35 14.56 3.63 3.31
CA LEU A 35 13.10 3.65 3.32
C LEU A 35 12.56 2.50 4.17
N PRO A 36 11.40 2.67 4.83
CA PRO A 36 10.81 1.59 5.59
C PRO A 36 10.41 0.42 4.67
N THR A 37 10.46 -0.79 5.20
CA THR A 37 9.85 -1.95 4.52
C THR A 37 8.33 -1.97 4.66
N GLY A 38 7.64 -2.50 3.64
CA GLY A 38 6.20 -2.76 3.73
C GLY A 38 5.86 -3.91 4.70
N ARG A 39 4.57 -4.04 4.99
CA ARG A 39 3.97 -4.99 5.95
C ARG A 39 4.38 -4.77 7.40
N GLN A 40 4.43 -3.51 7.81
CA GLN A 40 4.85 -3.12 9.16
C GLN A 40 3.95 -2.03 9.72
N PHE A 41 3.76 -2.00 11.02
CA PHE A 41 3.08 -0.89 11.68
C PHE A 41 4.06 0.22 12.00
N ALA A 42 3.58 1.45 11.88
CA ALA A 42 4.34 2.65 12.19
C ALA A 42 3.42 3.75 12.73
N VAL A 43 4.01 4.68 13.46
CA VAL A 43 3.39 5.97 13.76
C VAL A 43 3.82 6.97 12.72
N VAL A 44 2.86 7.73 12.20
CA VAL A 44 3.11 8.82 11.25
C VAL A 44 2.59 10.14 11.78
N ARG A 45 3.21 11.22 11.37
CA ARG A 45 2.71 12.59 11.59
C ARG A 45 2.98 13.41 10.34
N MET A 46 1.97 14.13 9.90
CA MET A 46 2.07 15.03 8.77
C MET A 46 3.03 16.18 9.06
N ASP A 47 3.74 16.64 8.04
CA ASP A 47 4.58 17.84 8.07
C ASP A 47 4.03 18.88 7.09
N PRO A 48 3.06 19.72 7.52
CA PRO A 48 2.39 20.68 6.65
C PRO A 48 3.36 21.69 6.02
N LEU A 49 4.36 22.15 6.78
CA LEU A 49 5.33 23.14 6.29
C LEU A 49 6.17 22.56 5.16
N ALA A 50 6.67 21.34 5.30
CA ALA A 50 7.43 20.72 4.22
C ALA A 50 6.57 20.29 3.03
N MET A 51 5.26 20.08 3.24
CA MET A 51 4.33 19.88 2.12
C MET A 51 4.23 21.12 1.25
N VAL A 52 4.31 22.32 1.82
CA VAL A 52 4.15 23.57 1.05
C VAL A 52 5.46 24.27 0.68
N SER A 53 6.59 23.90 1.31
CA SER A 53 7.87 24.60 1.16
C SER A 53 8.45 24.62 -0.26
N HIS A 54 7.96 23.77 -1.16
CA HIS A 54 8.44 23.65 -2.54
C HIS A 54 7.55 24.37 -3.55
N LEU A 55 6.45 25.00 -3.09
CA LEU A 55 5.42 25.58 -3.95
C LEU A 55 5.58 27.11 -4.13
N ASP A 56 6.69 27.70 -3.66
CA ASP A 56 6.97 29.14 -3.76
C ASP A 56 5.75 30.03 -3.39
N LEU A 57 5.09 29.69 -2.27
CA LEU A 57 3.84 30.32 -1.85
C LEU A 57 4.02 31.67 -1.15
N ASP A 58 2.91 32.40 -1.03
CA ASP A 58 2.84 33.63 -0.26
C ASP A 58 2.92 33.39 1.27
N SER A 59 3.11 34.48 2.02
CA SER A 59 3.23 34.41 3.48
C SER A 59 1.97 33.88 4.16
N VAL A 60 0.80 34.07 3.56
CA VAL A 60 -0.49 33.63 4.11
C VAL A 60 -0.57 32.10 4.10
N ALA A 61 -0.24 31.45 2.99
CA ALA A 61 -0.25 29.99 2.90
C ALA A 61 0.77 29.34 3.85
N ILE A 62 1.93 29.98 4.05
CA ILE A 62 2.94 29.51 5.02
C ILE A 62 2.41 29.64 6.45
N GLU A 63 1.75 30.76 6.80
CA GLU A 63 1.13 30.97 8.10
C GLU A 63 0.02 29.94 8.36
N GLU A 64 -0.86 29.69 7.39
CA GLU A 64 -1.91 28.68 7.48
C GLU A 64 -1.33 27.27 7.68
N ALA A 65 -0.33 26.89 6.89
CA ALA A 65 0.35 25.60 7.05
C ALA A 65 1.01 25.48 8.44
N SER A 66 1.56 26.57 8.97
CA SER A 66 2.15 26.59 10.32
C SER A 66 1.10 26.49 11.44
N ALA A 67 -0.13 26.91 11.18
CA ALA A 67 -1.24 26.86 12.13
C ALA A 67 -1.84 25.45 12.27
N ILE A 68 -1.61 24.57 11.29
CA ILE A 68 -2.05 23.16 11.33
C ILE A 68 -1.30 22.45 12.47
N LYS A 69 -2.06 21.77 13.34
CA LYS A 69 -1.53 20.99 14.47
C LYS A 69 -1.69 19.49 14.18
N PRO A 70 -0.77 18.88 13.41
CA PRO A 70 -0.91 17.51 12.98
C PRO A 70 -0.80 16.56 14.17
N LYS A 71 -1.68 15.56 14.22
CA LYS A 71 -1.63 14.50 15.23
C LYS A 71 -0.72 13.36 14.79
N LYS A 72 -0.35 12.53 15.76
CA LYS A 72 0.32 11.25 15.49
C LYS A 72 -0.74 10.18 15.25
N TYR A 73 -0.62 9.48 14.13
CA TYR A 73 -1.56 8.43 13.72
C TYR A 73 -0.86 7.10 13.63
N LEU A 74 -1.57 6.04 14.00
CA LEU A 74 -1.09 4.68 13.84
C LEU A 74 -1.52 4.15 12.47
N VAL A 75 -0.57 3.61 11.70
CA VAL A 75 -0.82 3.09 10.36
C VAL A 75 -0.15 1.74 10.15
N TYR A 76 -0.75 0.93 9.29
CA TYR A 76 -0.13 -0.23 8.67
C TYR A 76 0.44 0.18 7.31
N LEU A 77 1.75 0.04 7.12
CA LEU A 77 2.42 0.22 5.83
C LEU A 77 2.16 -1.02 4.98
N ASP A 78 1.42 -0.88 3.90
CA ASP A 78 1.08 -2.01 3.02
C ASP A 78 2.26 -2.29 2.07
N ALA A 79 2.44 -1.42 1.09
CA ALA A 79 3.50 -1.51 0.09
C ALA A 79 3.93 -0.12 -0.41
N PRO A 80 5.20 0.03 -0.83
CA PRO A 80 5.61 1.22 -1.58
C PRO A 80 4.84 1.29 -2.91
N GLN A 81 4.47 2.49 -3.32
CA GLN A 81 3.86 2.77 -4.63
C GLN A 81 4.93 3.13 -5.66
N ASP A 82 5.99 3.79 -5.20
CA ASP A 82 7.09 4.25 -6.05
C ASP A 82 8.33 3.40 -5.82
N LEU A 83 9.13 3.22 -6.87
CA LEU A 83 10.49 2.73 -6.71
C LEU A 83 11.41 3.84 -6.15
N PRO A 84 12.19 3.58 -5.09
CA PRO A 84 13.16 4.56 -4.59
C PRO A 84 14.22 4.86 -5.63
N LEU A 85 14.24 6.08 -6.16
CA LEU A 85 15.38 6.57 -6.93
C LEU A 85 16.45 7.13 -6.00
N PRO A 86 17.74 7.07 -6.38
CA PRO A 86 18.83 7.58 -5.56
C PRO A 86 18.66 9.03 -5.10
N GLN A 87 17.96 9.86 -5.87
CA GLN A 87 17.67 11.28 -5.61
C GLN A 87 16.29 11.53 -4.96
N SER A 88 15.43 10.51 -4.84
CA SER A 88 14.10 10.69 -4.26
C SER A 88 14.20 11.18 -2.81
N GLN A 89 13.53 12.30 -2.52
CA GLN A 89 13.45 12.85 -1.16
C GLN A 89 12.40 12.14 -0.31
N TRP A 90 11.47 11.45 -0.96
CA TRP A 90 10.40 10.67 -0.35
C TRP A 90 9.97 9.54 -1.30
N CYS A 91 9.18 8.61 -0.78
CA CYS A 91 8.54 7.53 -1.53
C CYS A 91 7.08 7.41 -1.08
N ARG A 92 6.13 7.24 -2.02
CA ARG A 92 4.73 6.98 -1.67
C ARG A 92 4.56 5.57 -1.14
N PHE A 93 3.69 5.43 -0.16
CA PHE A 93 3.25 4.15 0.39
C PHE A 93 1.73 4.07 0.38
N TRP A 94 1.19 2.92 0.00
CA TRP A 94 -0.14 2.52 0.41
C TRP A 94 -0.12 2.24 1.90
N VAL A 95 -1.00 2.88 2.65
CA VAL A 95 -1.14 2.67 4.09
C VAL A 95 -2.58 2.45 4.47
N GLN A 96 -2.80 1.73 5.57
CA GLN A 96 -4.11 1.61 6.20
C GLN A 96 -4.05 2.20 7.62
N PRO A 97 -4.77 3.32 7.87
CA PRO A 97 -4.91 3.84 9.22
C PRO A 97 -5.56 2.82 10.15
N VAL A 98 -5.02 2.74 11.37
CA VAL A 98 -5.54 1.89 12.43
C VAL A 98 -6.57 2.67 13.23
N ALA A 99 -7.71 2.03 13.51
CA ALA A 99 -8.76 2.56 14.35
C ALA A 99 -8.82 1.82 15.69
N THR A 100 -9.32 2.51 16.72
CA THR A 100 -9.69 1.93 18.03
C THR A 100 -11.19 1.62 18.13
N THR A 101 -11.95 1.93 17.08
CA THR A 101 -13.41 1.77 17.03
C THR A 101 -13.83 1.06 15.74
N LEU A 102 -15.08 0.61 15.70
CA LEU A 102 -15.69 0.09 14.48
C LEU A 102 -15.82 1.19 13.42
N ARG A 103 -15.87 0.79 12.15
CA ARG A 103 -16.03 1.73 11.04
C ARG A 103 -17.42 2.38 11.10
N PRO A 104 -17.55 3.69 10.85
CA PRO A 104 -18.84 4.28 10.53
C PRO A 104 -19.47 3.59 9.31
N ALA A 105 -20.75 3.24 9.40
CA ALA A 105 -21.47 2.67 8.26
C ALA A 105 -21.65 3.73 7.16
N VAL A 106 -21.56 3.30 5.91
CA VAL A 106 -21.79 4.13 4.71
C VAL A 106 -22.71 3.31 3.78
N PRO A 107 -24.03 3.26 4.08
CA PRO A 107 -24.98 2.35 3.40
C PRO A 107 -25.06 2.54 1.88
N GLU A 108 -24.93 3.77 1.40
CA GLU A 108 -24.83 4.13 -0.02
C GLU A 108 -23.64 3.45 -0.70
N GLU A 109 -22.61 3.17 0.08
CA GLU A 109 -21.42 2.45 -0.33
C GLU A 109 -21.48 0.95 0.04
N GLY A 110 -22.59 0.47 0.57
CA GLY A 110 -22.72 -0.91 1.05
C GLY A 110 -21.75 -1.24 2.19
N ILE A 111 -21.19 -0.22 2.87
CA ILE A 111 -20.26 -0.41 3.98
C ILE A 111 -21.05 -0.54 5.27
N THR A 112 -20.81 -1.63 6.00
CA THR A 112 -21.37 -1.86 7.33
C THR A 112 -20.29 -1.74 8.41
N SER A 113 -20.67 -1.39 9.64
CA SER A 113 -19.71 -1.13 10.71
C SER A 113 -18.83 -2.31 11.11
N ASP A 114 -19.26 -3.53 10.78
CA ASP A 114 -18.52 -4.75 11.06
C ASP A 114 -17.52 -5.15 9.96
N MET A 115 -17.42 -4.37 8.87
CA MET A 115 -16.39 -4.53 7.82
C MET A 115 -15.04 -3.98 8.30
N VAL A 116 -14.53 -4.59 9.36
CA VAL A 116 -13.25 -4.26 10.01
C VAL A 116 -12.43 -5.52 10.19
N LEU A 117 -11.10 -5.43 10.26
CA LEU A 117 -10.22 -6.54 10.55
C LEU A 117 -9.55 -6.29 11.90
N PRO A 118 -9.78 -7.11 12.92
CA PRO A 118 -9.12 -6.94 14.20
C PRO A 118 -7.63 -7.27 14.12
N ILE A 119 -6.83 -6.46 14.82
CA ILE A 119 -5.39 -6.66 15.01
C ILE A 119 -5.18 -7.35 16.35
N HIS A 120 -4.55 -8.53 16.37
CA HIS A 120 -4.28 -9.26 17.61
C HIS A 120 -3.46 -8.38 18.58
N PRO A 121 -3.83 -8.23 19.87
CA PRO A 121 -4.62 -9.16 20.68
C PRO A 121 -6.15 -9.00 20.61
N ASN A 122 -6.67 -8.07 19.79
CA ASN A 122 -8.11 -7.95 19.63
C ASN A 122 -8.71 -9.18 18.94
N THR A 123 -9.66 -9.83 19.58
CA THR A 123 -10.41 -10.98 19.04
C THR A 123 -11.86 -10.65 18.74
N GLN A 124 -12.31 -9.45 19.13
CA GLN A 124 -13.67 -9.01 18.89
C GLN A 124 -13.89 -8.73 17.40
N TYR A 125 -15.10 -9.00 16.91
CA TYR A 125 -15.49 -8.80 15.51
C TYR A 125 -14.64 -9.58 14.48
N ALA A 126 -13.89 -10.60 14.91
CA ALA A 126 -13.19 -11.49 13.99
C ALA A 126 -14.16 -12.24 13.06
N LYS A 127 -15.33 -12.66 13.57
CA LYS A 127 -16.38 -13.37 12.81
C LYS A 127 -15.84 -14.61 12.07
N GLY A 128 -14.95 -15.35 12.72
CA GLY A 128 -14.28 -16.52 12.12
C GLY A 128 -13.12 -16.18 11.17
N ARG A 129 -12.83 -14.89 10.92
CA ARG A 129 -11.67 -14.48 10.13
C ARG A 129 -10.38 -14.66 10.92
N ARG A 130 -9.29 -14.94 10.19
CA ARG A 130 -7.94 -14.98 10.75
C ARG A 130 -7.56 -13.59 11.26
N LEU A 131 -7.13 -13.50 12.51
CA LEU A 131 -6.64 -12.26 13.10
C LEU A 131 -5.33 -11.83 12.43
N MET A 132 -5.13 -10.53 12.28
CA MET A 132 -3.83 -10.02 11.86
C MET A 132 -2.86 -10.14 13.02
N ASN A 133 -1.86 -11.00 12.85
CA ASN A 133 -0.83 -11.24 13.84
C ASN A 133 0.45 -10.50 13.46
N CYS A 134 1.12 -9.94 14.46
CA CYS A 134 2.36 -9.22 14.31
C CYS A 134 3.49 -9.94 15.04
N THR A 135 4.72 -9.71 14.59
CA THR A 135 5.93 -10.07 15.32
C THR A 135 6.86 -8.84 15.39
N PRO A 136 7.20 -8.34 16.58
CA PRO A 136 6.69 -8.75 17.90
C PRO A 136 5.16 -8.52 18.08
N GLN A 137 4.61 -8.96 19.21
CA GLN A 137 3.18 -8.81 19.47
C GLN A 137 2.78 -7.33 19.46
N PHE A 138 1.67 -7.02 18.78
CA PHE A 138 1.16 -5.67 18.70
C PHE A 138 0.73 -5.16 20.09
N PRO A 139 1.13 -3.93 20.47
CA PRO A 139 1.04 -3.49 21.86
C PRO A 139 -0.34 -2.98 22.26
N PHE A 140 -1.16 -2.53 21.31
CA PHE A 140 -2.42 -1.87 21.61
C PHE A 140 -3.62 -2.82 21.52
N PRO A 141 -4.49 -2.86 22.55
CA PRO A 141 -5.72 -3.63 22.50
C PRO A 141 -6.78 -2.92 21.64
N HIS A 142 -7.84 -3.65 21.26
CA HIS A 142 -9.02 -3.10 20.60
C HIS A 142 -8.77 -2.33 19.29
N CYS A 143 -7.69 -2.65 18.58
CA CYS A 143 -7.39 -2.04 17.29
C CYS A 143 -8.00 -2.81 16.10
N TYR A 144 -8.31 -2.06 15.05
CA TYR A 144 -8.92 -2.54 13.81
C TYR A 144 -8.31 -1.84 12.59
N LEU A 145 -8.26 -2.56 11.47
CA LEU A 145 -8.19 -1.96 10.14
C LEU A 145 -9.60 -1.87 9.57
N TRP A 146 -9.92 -0.78 8.91
CA TRP A 146 -11.23 -0.59 8.28
C TRP A 146 -11.17 -0.98 6.81
N ILE A 147 -12.23 -1.59 6.26
CA ILE A 147 -12.31 -1.74 4.81
C ILE A 147 -12.31 -0.35 4.15
N ARG A 148 -11.70 -0.22 2.97
CA ARG A 148 -11.69 1.04 2.18
C ARG A 148 -11.21 2.24 3.01
N SER A 149 -10.25 2.04 3.92
CA SER A 149 -9.52 3.14 4.58
C SER A 149 -8.14 3.40 3.98
N MET A 150 -7.75 2.61 2.98
CA MET A 150 -6.44 2.71 2.35
C MET A 150 -6.22 4.09 1.75
N MET A 151 -5.06 4.68 2.00
CA MET A 151 -4.65 5.98 1.50
C MET A 151 -3.17 5.99 1.10
N SER A 152 -2.76 7.05 0.40
CA SER A 152 -1.36 7.26 0.03
C SER A 152 -0.71 8.25 1.00
N LEU A 153 0.52 7.96 1.44
CA LEU A 153 1.38 8.89 2.17
C LEU A 153 2.75 8.97 1.49
N ARG A 154 3.37 10.15 1.47
CA ARG A 154 4.79 10.33 1.12
C ARG A 154 5.62 10.17 2.39
N VAL A 155 6.47 9.15 2.43
CA VAL A 155 7.41 8.91 3.53
C VAL A 155 8.78 9.42 3.14
N ARG A 156 9.40 10.24 3.99
CA ARG A 156 10.73 10.80 3.74
C ARG A 156 11.80 9.71 3.62
N THR A 157 12.70 9.88 2.66
CA THR A 157 13.92 9.08 2.55
C THR A 157 14.91 9.53 3.62
N LYS A 158 15.40 8.59 4.43
CA LYS A 158 16.43 8.86 5.43
C LYS A 158 17.83 8.63 4.85
N ARG A 159 18.78 9.51 5.19
CA ARG A 159 20.15 9.51 4.62
C ARG A 159 21.19 9.78 5.70
N GLY A 160 22.41 9.26 5.46
CA GLY A 160 23.56 9.46 6.35
C GLY A 160 23.43 8.64 7.63
N VAL A 161 23.47 9.30 8.78
CA VAL A 161 23.40 8.64 10.10
C VAL A 161 21.96 8.31 10.49
N ASP A 162 20.98 9.04 9.95
CA ASP A 162 19.56 8.74 10.14
C ASP A 162 19.10 7.71 9.11
N VAL A 163 18.47 6.64 9.60
CA VAL A 163 18.09 5.44 8.85
C VAL A 163 16.89 4.78 9.52
N TYR A 164 16.12 4.00 8.77
CA TYR A 164 15.04 3.19 9.32
C TYR A 164 15.59 1.87 9.88
N ASP A 165 15.36 1.62 11.16
CA ASP A 165 15.67 0.35 11.82
C ASP A 165 14.43 -0.55 11.82
N ASN A 166 14.29 -1.35 10.75
CA ASN A 166 13.09 -2.17 10.53
C ASN A 166 12.94 -3.30 11.55
N ASP A 167 13.97 -3.61 12.34
CA ASP A 167 13.89 -4.61 13.40
C ASP A 167 13.10 -4.11 14.62
N LYS A 168 12.89 -2.81 14.74
CA LYS A 168 12.03 -2.21 15.77
C LYS A 168 10.55 -2.22 15.41
N ALA A 169 10.22 -2.51 14.15
CA ALA A 169 8.86 -2.46 13.67
C ALA A 169 8.06 -3.71 14.05
N MET A 170 6.76 -3.53 14.30
CA MET A 170 5.81 -4.64 14.40
C MET A 170 5.50 -5.15 12.99
N THR A 171 6.00 -6.35 12.65
CA THR A 171 5.92 -6.88 11.28
C THR A 171 4.81 -7.89 11.11
N VAL A 172 4.14 -7.87 9.96
CA VAL A 172 3.12 -8.85 9.59
C VAL A 172 3.72 -9.86 8.61
N SER A 173 3.55 -11.15 8.91
CA SER A 173 4.04 -12.21 8.03
C SER A 173 3.33 -12.18 6.67
N ILE A 174 3.98 -12.72 5.63
CA ILE A 174 3.39 -12.79 4.28
C ILE A 174 2.05 -13.53 4.33
N ASP A 175 1.98 -14.67 5.00
CA ASP A 175 0.74 -15.45 5.13
C ASP A 175 -0.39 -14.67 5.81
N SER A 176 -0.05 -13.91 6.87
CA SER A 176 -1.03 -13.07 7.56
C SER A 176 -1.49 -11.92 6.68
N HIS A 177 -0.59 -11.33 5.89
CA HIS A 177 -0.93 -10.28 4.93
C HIS A 177 -1.81 -10.81 3.78
N VAL A 178 -1.51 -11.98 3.22
CA VAL A 178 -2.35 -12.62 2.18
C VAL A 178 -3.74 -12.98 2.72
N ALA A 179 -3.82 -13.48 3.96
CA ALA A 179 -5.11 -13.76 4.60
C ALA A 179 -5.94 -12.48 4.79
N PHE A 180 -5.29 -11.39 5.17
CA PHE A 180 -5.89 -10.05 5.25
C PHE A 180 -6.43 -9.56 3.90
N MET A 181 -5.66 -9.68 2.82
CA MET A 181 -6.13 -9.30 1.48
C MET A 181 -7.35 -10.14 1.04
N SER A 182 -7.34 -11.43 1.40
CA SER A 182 -8.47 -12.33 1.10
C SER A 182 -9.74 -11.93 1.86
N ALA A 183 -9.63 -11.50 3.12
CA ALA A 183 -10.76 -10.98 3.90
C ALA A 183 -11.35 -9.71 3.26
N TRP A 184 -10.51 -8.82 2.73
CA TRP A 184 -10.98 -7.63 2.00
C TRP A 184 -11.71 -7.95 0.70
N ASN A 185 -11.33 -9.02 0.01
CA ASN A 185 -12.06 -9.49 -1.16
C ASN A 185 -13.45 -10.04 -0.80
N GLU A 186 -13.61 -10.67 0.36
CA GLU A 186 -14.91 -11.11 0.87
C GLU A 186 -15.79 -9.93 1.26
N ASP A 187 -15.26 -8.99 2.04
CA ASP A 187 -16.01 -7.80 2.44
C ASP A 187 -16.36 -6.92 1.23
N SER A 188 -15.48 -6.83 0.21
CA SER A 188 -15.79 -6.13 -1.05
C SER A 188 -16.97 -6.79 -1.78
N ARG A 189 -17.02 -8.12 -1.87
CA ARG A 189 -18.16 -8.85 -2.45
C ARG A 189 -19.45 -8.57 -1.67
N ARG A 190 -19.37 -8.53 -0.35
CA ARG A 190 -20.49 -8.19 0.53
C ARG A 190 -20.98 -6.76 0.31
N MET A 191 -20.07 -5.79 0.18
CA MET A 191 -20.43 -4.41 -0.16
C MET A 191 -21.20 -4.33 -1.48
N PHE A 192 -20.71 -4.99 -2.53
CA PHE A 192 -21.39 -5.01 -3.83
C PHE A 192 -22.79 -5.64 -3.76
N ALA A 193 -22.95 -6.72 -3.00
CA ALA A 193 -24.25 -7.35 -2.78
C ALA A 193 -25.24 -6.40 -2.07
N LEU A 194 -24.78 -5.70 -1.04
CA LEU A 194 -25.58 -4.72 -0.30
C LEU A 194 -26.00 -3.53 -1.18
N ARG A 195 -25.07 -2.95 -1.95
CA ARG A 195 -25.39 -1.87 -2.91
C ARG A 195 -26.43 -2.33 -3.93
N ARG A 196 -26.27 -3.54 -4.47
CA ARG A 196 -27.21 -4.11 -5.45
C ARG A 196 -28.59 -4.29 -4.86
N ALA A 197 -28.69 -4.86 -3.66
CA ALA A 197 -29.96 -5.05 -2.97
C ALA A 197 -30.66 -3.70 -2.69
N ALA A 198 -29.91 -2.68 -2.25
CA ALA A 198 -30.44 -1.34 -2.03
C ALA A 198 -31.01 -0.73 -3.33
N LEU A 199 -30.28 -0.82 -4.45
CA LEU A 199 -30.75 -0.34 -5.75
C LEU A 199 -32.00 -1.10 -6.24
N SER A 200 -32.06 -2.41 -6.05
CA SER A 200 -33.25 -3.22 -6.39
C SER A 200 -34.47 -2.86 -5.53
N SER A 201 -34.26 -2.49 -4.26
CA SER A 201 -35.36 -2.06 -3.38
C SER A 201 -35.93 -0.68 -3.76
N LEU A 202 -35.08 0.20 -4.30
CA LEU A 202 -35.46 1.54 -4.76
C LEU A 202 -36.19 1.52 -6.12
N SER A 203 -35.92 0.52 -6.96
CA SER A 203 -36.56 0.41 -8.29
C SER A 203 -37.98 -0.17 -8.27
N GLY A 204 -38.54 -0.47 -7.08
CA GLY A 204 -39.95 -0.80 -6.92
C GLY A 204 -40.40 -2.06 -7.68
N GLN A 205 -39.49 -2.93 -8.10
CA GLN A 205 -39.86 -4.24 -8.65
C GLN A 205 -40.32 -5.14 -7.51
N THR A 206 -41.58 -4.98 -7.12
CA THR A 206 -42.35 -6.05 -6.50
C THR A 206 -42.24 -7.30 -7.37
N PRO A 207 -41.82 -8.46 -6.85
CA PRO A 207 -41.99 -9.70 -7.59
C PRO A 207 -43.50 -9.88 -7.78
N SER A 208 -43.93 -9.75 -9.03
CA SER A 208 -45.31 -10.00 -9.43
C SER A 208 -45.64 -11.44 -9.03
N SER A 209 -46.41 -11.57 -7.95
CA SER A 209 -47.06 -12.81 -7.58
C SER A 209 -48.24 -12.99 -8.52
N GLU A 210 -48.12 -13.86 -9.53
CA GLU A 210 -49.22 -14.68 -10.06
C GLU A 210 -48.72 -15.56 -11.21
N GLY A 211 -48.86 -16.89 -11.06
CA GLY A 211 -48.46 -17.86 -12.09
C GLY A 211 -48.36 -19.30 -11.60
N LYS A 212 -49.48 -19.85 -11.15
CA LYS A 212 -49.67 -21.20 -10.62
C LYS A 212 -49.56 -22.28 -11.71
N LEU A 213 -48.76 -23.33 -11.42
CA LEU A 213 -48.78 -24.71 -11.93
C LEU A 213 -48.57 -25.01 -13.44
N ARG A 214 -47.49 -25.76 -13.74
CA ARG A 214 -47.60 -27.11 -14.35
C ARG A 214 -46.37 -27.98 -14.08
N LYS A 215 -46.63 -29.25 -13.77
CA LYS A 215 -45.70 -30.32 -13.38
C LYS A 215 -45.24 -31.16 -14.59
N SER A 216 -43.92 -31.44 -14.63
CA SER A 216 -43.22 -32.71 -14.99
C SER A 216 -43.18 -33.21 -16.46
N PRO A 217 -42.24 -34.12 -16.87
CA PRO A 217 -40.92 -34.54 -16.32
C PRO A 217 -39.74 -34.58 -17.35
N SER A 218 -38.51 -34.83 -16.86
CA SER A 218 -37.22 -35.08 -17.59
C SER A 218 -37.13 -36.47 -18.27
N PRO A 219 -36.06 -36.79 -19.06
CA PRO A 219 -34.72 -37.22 -18.56
C PRO A 219 -33.51 -36.62 -19.36
N GLU A 220 -32.41 -36.16 -18.74
CA GLU A 220 -31.18 -36.87 -18.29
C GLU A 220 -30.24 -37.36 -19.43
N VAL A 221 -29.06 -36.74 -19.61
CA VAL A 221 -27.77 -37.36 -20.04
C VAL A 221 -26.56 -36.47 -19.61
N VAL A 222 -25.77 -36.97 -18.65
CA VAL A 222 -24.29 -37.08 -18.53
C VAL A 222 -23.34 -35.85 -18.67
N GLN A 223 -22.50 -35.67 -17.63
CA GLN A 223 -21.31 -34.79 -17.44
C GLN A 223 -20.08 -35.21 -18.30
N PRO A 224 -18.81 -34.76 -18.09
CA PRO A 224 -18.23 -33.55 -17.48
C PRO A 224 -17.23 -32.82 -18.42
N ASN A 225 -16.75 -31.62 -18.06
CA ASN A 225 -15.31 -31.32 -18.18
C ASN A 225 -14.88 -30.09 -17.37
N ALA A 226 -13.66 -30.20 -16.87
CA ALA A 226 -12.96 -29.29 -15.99
C ALA A 226 -12.14 -28.23 -16.76
N GLU A 227 -11.62 -27.28 -15.99
CA GLU A 227 -10.43 -26.42 -16.23
C GLU A 227 -10.62 -25.16 -17.12
N HIS A 228 -10.65 -23.97 -16.49
CA HIS A 228 -9.50 -23.06 -16.37
C HIS A 228 -9.90 -21.61 -16.01
N SER A 229 -9.23 -21.09 -14.96
CA SER A 229 -8.84 -19.70 -14.71
C SER A 229 -9.88 -18.60 -14.48
N PRO A 230 -9.95 -18.00 -13.28
CA PRO A 230 -10.34 -16.61 -13.13
C PRO A 230 -9.11 -15.70 -13.24
N SER A 231 -9.17 -14.81 -14.22
CA SER A 231 -8.20 -13.75 -14.49
C SER A 231 -7.98 -12.85 -13.26
N PHE A 232 -6.72 -12.65 -12.90
CA PHE A 232 -6.26 -11.63 -11.97
C PHE A 232 -6.31 -10.27 -12.66
N ALA A 233 -7.13 -9.34 -12.17
CA ALA A 233 -6.87 -7.89 -12.07
C ALA A 233 -8.19 -7.16 -11.76
N THR A 234 -8.44 -6.89 -10.48
CA THR A 234 -9.27 -5.74 -10.11
C THR A 234 -8.46 -4.97 -9.10
N LEU A 235 -7.55 -4.14 -9.62
CA LEU A 235 -6.84 -3.16 -8.82
C LEU A 235 -7.89 -2.26 -8.17
N SER A 236 -7.83 -2.18 -6.84
CA SER A 236 -8.70 -1.33 -6.03
C SER A 236 -8.51 0.12 -6.47
N ILE A 237 -9.51 0.67 -7.13
CA ILE A 237 -9.64 2.11 -7.36
C ILE A 237 -9.84 2.75 -5.97
N PRO A 238 -8.95 3.66 -5.52
CA PRO A 238 -9.20 4.46 -4.33
C PRO A 238 -10.45 5.33 -4.53
N PRO A 239 -11.16 5.74 -3.46
CA PRO A 239 -12.32 6.62 -3.61
C PRO A 239 -11.92 7.85 -4.44
N PRO A 240 -12.77 8.31 -5.38
CA PRO A 240 -12.42 9.41 -6.25
C PRO A 240 -12.20 10.68 -5.43
N LEU A 241 -10.95 11.14 -5.40
CA LEU A 241 -10.65 12.57 -5.24
C LEU A 241 -11.49 13.31 -6.30
N ARG A 242 -12.19 14.36 -5.87
CA ARG A 242 -13.10 15.18 -6.68
C ARG A 242 -12.64 15.27 -8.13
N ILE A 243 -13.51 14.88 -9.06
CA ILE A 243 -13.36 15.22 -10.48
C ILE A 243 -13.42 16.75 -10.55
N TYR A 244 -12.27 17.39 -10.76
CA TYR A 244 -12.23 18.77 -11.23
C TYR A 244 -12.87 18.76 -12.61
N ARG A 245 -14.11 19.24 -12.69
CA ARG A 245 -14.81 19.47 -13.95
C ARG A 245 -14.27 20.78 -14.51
N ASP A 246 -13.24 20.69 -15.34
CA ASP A 246 -12.82 21.84 -16.13
C ASP A 246 -13.90 22.12 -17.18
N GLY A 247 -14.52 23.29 -17.06
CA GLY A 247 -15.52 23.77 -17.98
C GLY A 247 -14.83 24.41 -19.17
N SER A 248 -14.39 23.60 -20.12
CA SER A 248 -14.00 24.11 -21.44
C SER A 248 -14.86 23.43 -22.50
N ALA A 249 -15.93 24.13 -22.89
CA ALA A 249 -16.73 23.80 -24.04
C ALA A 249 -15.82 23.90 -25.29
N SER A 250 -15.62 22.77 -25.99
CA SER A 250 -15.06 22.81 -27.34
C SER A 250 -16.16 23.26 -28.30
N SER A 251 -16.01 24.45 -28.87
CA SER A 251 -16.68 24.82 -30.10
C SER A 251 -15.90 24.26 -31.29
N ASP A 252 -16.59 23.50 -32.12
CA ASP A 252 -16.19 23.12 -33.46
C ASP A 252 -16.01 24.35 -34.37
N ASP A 253 -15.16 24.19 -35.41
CA ASP A 253 -15.15 24.82 -36.74
C ASP A 253 -13.68 24.91 -37.22
N GLU A 254 -13.23 24.01 -38.10
CA GLU A 254 -13.31 24.06 -39.57
C GLU A 254 -12.09 24.76 -40.22
N ASP A 255 -11.45 23.98 -41.09
CA ASP A 255 -10.82 24.34 -42.37
C ASP A 255 -9.64 25.33 -42.43
N THR A 256 -8.53 24.88 -43.01
CA THR A 256 -7.92 25.46 -44.24
C THR A 256 -6.57 24.79 -44.52
N SER A 257 -6.36 24.47 -45.78
CA SER A 257 -5.22 23.73 -46.32
C SER A 257 -4.09 24.65 -46.84
N GLN A 258 -2.94 24.01 -47.07
CA GLN A 258 -1.87 24.34 -48.03
C GLN A 258 -0.65 25.20 -47.59
N ALA A 259 0.50 24.50 -47.72
CA ALA A 259 1.79 24.91 -48.29
C ALA A 259 2.55 26.08 -47.63
N SER A 260 3.76 25.81 -47.12
CA SER A 260 4.98 25.76 -47.95
C SER A 260 6.24 25.46 -47.12
N ASP A 261 7.23 24.93 -47.85
CA ASP A 261 8.67 25.10 -47.73
C ASP A 261 9.51 24.34 -46.69
N ASP A 262 10.37 23.52 -47.31
CA ASP A 262 11.56 22.86 -46.81
C ASP A 262 12.51 23.78 -46.04
N ALA A 263 12.94 23.31 -44.87
CA ALA A 263 14.27 23.61 -44.36
C ALA A 263 14.78 22.39 -43.58
N GLU A 264 15.77 21.72 -44.17
CA GLU A 264 16.55 20.64 -43.56
C GLU A 264 17.06 21.05 -42.16
N SER A 265 16.78 20.22 -41.16
CA SER A 265 17.45 20.26 -39.86
C SER A 265 18.07 18.90 -39.55
N PRO A 266 19.34 18.83 -39.12
CA PRO A 266 20.12 17.60 -39.10
C PRO A 266 19.80 16.75 -37.87
N HIS A 267 19.50 15.47 -38.13
CA HIS A 267 19.62 14.32 -37.24
C HIS A 267 19.29 14.55 -35.75
N ALA A 268 17.99 14.54 -35.43
CA ALA A 268 17.58 14.04 -34.13
C ALA A 268 17.92 12.53 -34.07
N PRO A 269 18.57 12.02 -33.02
CA PRO A 269 18.75 10.58 -32.87
C PRO A 269 17.36 9.96 -32.73
N THR A 270 16.97 9.16 -33.72
CA THR A 270 15.75 8.35 -33.68
C THR A 270 15.87 7.43 -32.48
N LEU A 271 15.20 7.80 -31.38
CA LEU A 271 15.13 6.96 -30.20
C LEU A 271 14.57 5.59 -30.63
N PRO A 272 15.21 4.48 -30.23
CA PRO A 272 14.69 3.16 -30.58
C PRO A 272 13.25 3.02 -30.03
N PRO A 273 12.36 2.30 -30.74
CA PRO A 273 11.00 2.09 -30.29
C PRO A 273 10.99 1.50 -28.89
N ILE A 274 10.28 2.16 -27.98
CA ILE A 274 10.19 1.78 -26.57
C ILE A 274 9.62 0.36 -26.50
N PRO A 275 10.30 -0.59 -25.85
CA PRO A 275 9.79 -1.95 -25.70
C PRO A 275 8.41 -1.95 -25.01
N PRO A 276 7.49 -2.86 -25.35
CA PRO A 276 6.15 -2.90 -24.76
C PRO A 276 6.12 -2.94 -23.22
N LEU A 277 7.11 -3.57 -22.60
CA LEU A 277 7.27 -3.61 -21.15
C LEU A 277 7.61 -2.23 -20.56
N MET A 278 8.39 -1.42 -21.27
CA MET A 278 8.71 -0.06 -20.86
C MET A 278 7.54 0.90 -21.11
N ALA A 279 6.78 0.72 -22.19
CA ALA A 279 5.54 1.45 -22.40
C ALA A 279 4.54 1.19 -21.25
N LEU A 280 4.38 -0.07 -20.84
CA LEU A 280 3.56 -0.43 -19.69
C LEU A 280 4.10 0.17 -18.37
N ALA A 281 5.42 0.18 -18.17
CA ALA A 281 6.03 0.78 -16.98
C ALA A 281 5.88 2.31 -16.92
N ILE A 282 5.82 2.98 -18.08
CA ILE A 282 5.52 4.42 -18.21
C ILE A 282 4.03 4.67 -17.96
N ASP A 283 3.13 3.87 -18.55
CA ASP A 283 1.68 3.99 -18.35
C ASP A 283 1.25 3.70 -16.91
N THR A 284 1.92 2.76 -16.25
CA THR A 284 1.68 2.43 -14.83
C THR A 284 2.47 3.32 -13.87
N ASP A 285 3.25 4.26 -14.40
CA ASP A 285 4.09 5.19 -13.66
C ASP A 285 4.88 4.53 -12.51
N VAL A 286 5.37 3.32 -12.73
CA VAL A 286 6.02 2.48 -11.70
C VAL A 286 7.26 3.17 -11.11
N PHE A 287 7.85 4.09 -11.85
CA PHE A 287 9.01 4.86 -11.44
C PHE A 287 8.68 6.29 -10.95
N GLY A 288 7.40 6.70 -10.94
CA GLY A 288 7.02 8.07 -10.61
C GLY A 288 7.57 9.11 -11.60
N TRP A 289 7.68 8.73 -12.87
CA TRP A 289 8.20 9.57 -13.96
C TRP A 289 7.15 10.53 -14.52
N ALA A 290 5.86 10.17 -14.47
CA ALA A 290 4.79 11.09 -14.82
C ALA A 290 4.61 12.10 -13.68
N ALA A 291 4.50 13.38 -14.03
CA ALA A 291 4.11 14.41 -13.08
C ALA A 291 2.65 14.16 -12.67
N ASP A 292 2.43 13.38 -11.62
CA ASP A 292 1.11 13.19 -11.04
C ASP A 292 0.70 14.50 -10.34
N PRO A 293 -0.29 15.24 -10.88
CA PRO A 293 -0.72 16.52 -10.32
C PRO A 293 -1.31 16.37 -8.91
N LYS A 294 -1.58 15.14 -8.46
CA LYS A 294 -2.09 14.85 -7.12
C LYS A 294 -0.99 14.72 -6.07
N VAL A 295 0.27 14.53 -6.47
CA VAL A 295 1.41 14.33 -5.57
C VAL A 295 1.58 15.44 -4.53
N PRO A 296 1.43 16.73 -4.85
CA PRO A 296 1.49 17.81 -3.85
C PRO A 296 0.48 17.62 -2.71
N PHE A 297 -0.69 17.03 -3.01
CA PHE A 297 -1.80 16.79 -2.07
C PHE A 297 -1.68 15.46 -1.31
N VAL A 298 -0.70 14.63 -1.63
CA VAL A 298 -0.39 13.43 -0.83
C VAL A 298 0.38 13.85 0.41
N PRO A 299 -0.08 13.53 1.64
CA PRO A 299 0.58 13.98 2.85
C PRO A 299 2.05 13.55 2.93
N LEU A 300 2.96 14.51 3.17
CA LEU A 300 4.34 14.21 3.54
C LEU A 300 4.41 13.97 5.05
N VAL A 301 4.97 12.84 5.46
CA VAL A 301 4.95 12.41 6.85
C VAL A 301 6.35 12.07 7.38
N ASP A 302 6.53 12.38 8.67
CA ASP A 302 7.52 11.73 9.52
C ASP A 302 7.02 10.34 9.92
N LEU A 303 7.93 9.40 10.13
CA LEU A 303 7.61 8.00 10.44
C LEU A 303 8.51 7.41 11.54
N TRP A 304 7.88 6.70 12.49
CA TRP A 304 8.55 6.01 13.62
C TRP A 304 8.02 4.60 13.81
N PHE A 305 8.88 3.66 14.22
CA PHE A 305 8.49 2.25 14.44
C PHE A 305 8.20 1.93 15.91
N GLU A 306 8.73 2.75 16.82
CA GLU A 306 8.54 2.65 18.27
C GLU A 306 7.14 3.14 18.65
N LEU A 307 6.15 2.26 18.46
CA LEU A 307 4.74 2.65 18.58
C LEU A 307 4.40 3.24 19.97
N GLU A 308 4.88 2.59 21.03
CA GLU A 308 4.57 2.94 22.43
C GLU A 308 5.29 4.21 22.91
N ASP A 309 6.39 4.60 22.27
CA ASP A 309 7.08 5.87 22.57
C ASP A 309 6.27 7.09 22.06
N HIS A 310 5.36 6.85 21.11
CA HIS A 310 4.63 7.89 20.42
C HIS A 310 3.13 7.91 20.73
N LEU A 311 2.55 6.75 21.05
CA LEU A 311 1.13 6.55 21.28
C LEU A 311 0.89 5.60 22.47
N SER A 312 -0.27 5.77 23.08
CA SER A 312 -0.82 4.89 24.12
C SER A 312 -2.21 4.44 23.68
N PRO A 313 -2.75 3.32 24.18
CA PRO A 313 -4.08 2.83 23.79
C PRO A 313 -5.19 3.90 23.77
N ASP A 314 -5.17 4.82 24.74
CA ASP A 314 -6.23 5.84 24.92
C ASP A 314 -6.07 7.09 24.05
N ASN A 315 -4.93 7.25 23.36
CA ASN A 315 -4.61 8.47 22.60
C ASN A 315 -4.48 8.26 21.09
N ILE A 316 -4.76 7.05 20.59
CA ILE A 316 -4.75 6.74 19.16
C ILE A 316 -5.93 7.47 18.50
N PRO A 317 -5.68 8.48 17.64
CA PRO A 317 -6.78 9.24 17.02
C PRO A 317 -7.54 8.40 15.99
N SER A 318 -8.78 8.80 15.70
CA SER A 318 -9.59 8.15 14.67
C SER A 318 -9.00 8.36 13.28
N PRO A 319 -9.02 7.36 12.37
CA PRO A 319 -8.68 7.54 10.96
C PRO A 319 -9.40 8.69 10.25
N VAL A 320 -10.62 9.01 10.69
CA VAL A 320 -11.42 10.12 10.14
C VAL A 320 -10.73 11.47 10.33
N GLU A 321 -9.98 11.63 11.42
CA GLU A 321 -9.26 12.87 11.71
C GLU A 321 -8.05 13.03 10.78
N LEU A 322 -7.37 11.94 10.43
CA LEU A 322 -6.28 11.96 9.45
C LEU A 322 -6.77 12.38 8.07
N TRP A 323 -7.93 11.87 7.63
CA TRP A 323 -8.53 12.30 6.36
C TRP A 323 -8.88 13.78 6.38
N ARG A 324 -9.43 14.29 7.48
CA ARG A 324 -9.73 15.71 7.63
C ARG A 324 -8.47 16.58 7.59
N GLU A 325 -7.39 16.15 8.25
CA GLU A 325 -6.10 16.83 8.18
C GLU A 325 -5.56 16.88 6.73
N GLN A 326 -5.64 15.76 6.00
CA GLN A 326 -5.26 15.72 4.59
C GLN A 326 -6.12 16.66 3.73
N GLU A 327 -7.44 16.64 3.92
CA GLU A 327 -8.36 17.53 3.21
C GLU A 327 -8.06 18.99 3.48
N THR A 328 -7.65 19.35 4.70
CA THR A 328 -7.33 20.74 5.07
C THR A 328 -6.13 21.28 4.29
N ILE A 329 -5.17 20.42 3.91
CA ILE A 329 -4.00 20.85 3.13
C ILE A 329 -4.30 20.92 1.63
N GLY A 330 -5.26 20.12 1.15
CA GLY A 330 -5.65 20.14 -0.26
C GLY A 330 -6.85 21.02 -0.61
N ALA A 331 -7.41 21.71 0.39
CA ALA A 331 -8.52 22.66 0.22
C ALA A 331 -8.02 24.02 -0.25
#